data_AF-A0A0F9HFV1-F1
#
_entry.id   AF-A0A0F9HFV1-F1
#
_cell.length_a   1.000
_cell.length_b   1.000
_cell.length_c   1.000
_cell.angle_alpha   90.00
_cell.angle_beta   90.00
_cell.angle_gamma   90.00
#
_symmetry.space_group_name_H-M   'P 1'
#
loop_
_entity.id
_entity.type
_entity.pdbx_description
1 polymer ?
#
loop_
_entity_poly.entity_id
_entity_poly.type
_entity_poly.pdbx_seq_one_letter_code
_entity_poly.pdbx_strand_id
1 'polypeptide(L)'
;MEGSDWMKYELRNFPLKRKEFDEKMSFAEKNLFSLGLKDVAEEIGRENAKWFIANIHSIQEKLGYEKKAIVVGAPGFTFQTSSDKFRRGIPEGARFTWGDNTYDFIPAGLDIDFCGMLVGTVEDDLSLERILNILYDLREKKYEIDNKEIEKSYFWPGSHFLKVYEVKNYKDLDLPKNVAVLHTSSNKMRNQLKDLVRERAEKIETSFGITRVLRGKNAKEYEKLCKYASDFSKRKRQILFEEIFEGEIIANHNHCDLKGLNEAIIGCDVV
;
A
#
# COMPACT_ATOMS: atom_id res chain seq x y z
N MET A 1 2.83 -31.21 33.63
CA MET A 1 1.92 -30.99 32.49
C MET A 1 2.79 -30.58 31.32
N GLU A 2 3.13 -31.56 30.48
CA GLU A 2 3.94 -31.36 29.29
C GLU A 2 3.14 -30.57 28.27
N GLY A 3 3.77 -29.51 27.75
CA GLY A 3 3.20 -28.63 26.74
C GLY A 3 2.88 -29.41 25.48
N SER A 4 1.65 -29.25 25.02
CA SER A 4 1.06 -29.93 23.88
C SER A 4 1.86 -29.69 22.58
N ASP A 5 2.44 -30.76 22.02
CA ASP A 5 3.32 -30.82 20.84
C ASP A 5 2.55 -30.76 19.49
N TRP A 6 1.39 -30.08 19.46
CA TRP A 6 0.48 -30.06 18.31
C TRP A 6 0.75 -28.88 17.38
N MET A 7 1.89 -28.89 16.70
CA MET A 7 2.13 -28.28 15.38
C MET A 7 3.64 -28.10 15.18
N LYS A 8 4.38 -29.21 15.16
CA LYS A 8 5.64 -29.26 14.42
C LYS A 8 5.32 -29.22 12.93
N TYR A 9 4.93 -28.05 12.42
CA TYR A 9 5.03 -27.81 10.99
C TYR A 9 6.52 -27.88 10.64
N GLU A 10 6.91 -28.98 9.99
CA GLU A 10 8.12 -28.98 9.18
C GLU A 10 8.01 -27.80 8.21
N LEU A 11 9.08 -27.03 8.12
CA LEU A 11 9.23 -25.96 7.13
C LEU A 11 9.41 -26.61 5.75
N ARG A 12 8.38 -27.30 5.24
CA ARG A 12 8.44 -28.15 4.03
C ARG A 12 8.85 -27.39 2.77
N ASN A 13 8.92 -26.06 2.84
CA ASN A 13 9.21 -25.17 1.73
C ASN A 13 10.39 -24.21 2.00
N PHE A 14 11.14 -24.35 3.10
CA PHE A 14 12.27 -23.47 3.40
C PHE A 14 13.55 -24.26 3.66
N PRO A 15 14.72 -23.72 3.24
CA PRO A 15 16.02 -24.33 3.52
C PRO A 15 16.44 -24.24 5.01
N LEU A 16 15.59 -23.68 5.88
CA LEU A 16 15.88 -23.40 7.29
C LEU A 16 15.54 -24.56 8.21
N LYS A 17 16.40 -24.78 9.21
CA LYS A 17 16.05 -25.59 10.38
C LYS A 17 15.09 -24.80 11.28
N ARG A 18 14.23 -25.52 12.01
CA ARG A 18 13.20 -24.89 12.87
C ARG A 18 13.77 -23.88 13.87
N LYS A 19 14.86 -24.24 14.55
CA LYS A 19 15.53 -23.35 15.52
C LYS A 19 15.97 -22.01 14.89
N GLU A 20 16.59 -22.06 13.72
CA GLU A 20 17.04 -20.86 13.00
C GLU A 20 15.85 -20.00 12.53
N PHE A 21 14.78 -20.65 12.08
CA PHE A 21 13.53 -19.96 11.75
C PHE A 21 12.95 -19.23 12.96
N ASP A 22 12.83 -19.90 14.11
CA ASP A 22 12.28 -19.32 15.33
C ASP A 22 13.14 -18.14 15.84
N GLU A 23 14.48 -18.24 15.72
CA GLU A 23 15.41 -17.15 16.03
C GLU A 23 15.20 -15.92 15.12
N LYS A 24 15.08 -16.14 13.79
CA LYS A 24 14.82 -15.06 12.83
C LYS A 24 13.46 -14.40 13.06
N MET A 25 12.42 -15.19 13.35
CA MET A 25 11.08 -14.68 13.66
C MET A 25 11.06 -13.88 14.97
N SER A 26 11.76 -14.36 16.01
CA SER A 26 11.88 -13.65 17.29
C SER A 26 12.63 -12.33 17.16
N PHE A 27 13.63 -12.26 16.27
CA PHE A 27 14.32 -11.01 15.97
C PHE A 27 13.42 -10.03 15.19
N ALA A 28 12.66 -10.55 14.22
CA ALA A 28 11.71 -9.75 13.43
C ALA A 28 10.61 -9.12 14.30
N GLU A 29 10.10 -9.86 15.29
CA GLU A 29 9.10 -9.37 16.24
C GLU A 29 9.56 -8.13 17.01
N LYS A 30 10.84 -8.01 17.36
CA LYS A 30 11.40 -6.82 18.04
C LYS A 30 11.37 -5.56 17.17
N ASN A 31 11.15 -5.71 15.87
CA ASN A 31 11.09 -4.63 14.89
C ASN A 31 9.66 -4.40 14.37
N LEU A 32 8.66 -4.96 15.05
CA LEU A 32 7.25 -4.78 14.75
C LEU A 32 6.59 -3.97 15.87
N PHE A 33 6.03 -2.82 15.50
CA PHE A 33 5.23 -1.96 16.37
C PHE A 33 3.81 -1.90 15.82
N SER A 34 2.81 -1.78 16.69
CA SER A 34 1.41 -1.73 16.27
C SER A 34 0.61 -0.74 17.12
N LEU A 35 -0.15 0.11 16.43
CA LEU A 35 -1.21 0.96 16.98
C LEU A 35 -2.62 0.40 16.65
N GLY A 36 -2.69 -0.86 16.21
CA GLY A 36 -3.93 -1.51 15.79
C GLY A 36 -4.93 -1.75 16.95
N LEU A 37 -6.11 -2.23 16.56
CA LEU A 37 -7.27 -2.41 17.45
C LEU A 37 -7.21 -3.64 18.36
N LYS A 38 -6.18 -4.47 18.21
CA LYS A 38 -5.96 -5.76 18.89
C LYS A 38 -7.08 -6.76 18.65
N ASP A 39 -7.60 -6.77 17.42
CA ASP A 39 -8.56 -7.77 16.97
C ASP A 39 -7.86 -8.94 16.25
N VAL A 40 -8.64 -9.95 15.89
CA VAL A 40 -8.14 -11.15 15.19
C VAL A 40 -7.47 -10.80 13.85
N ALA A 41 -7.92 -9.74 13.19
CA ALA A 41 -7.35 -9.34 11.91
C ALA A 41 -5.96 -8.73 12.08
N GLU A 42 -5.76 -7.92 13.13
CA GLU A 42 -4.43 -7.45 13.54
C GLU A 42 -3.53 -8.63 13.94
N GLU A 43 -4.02 -9.59 14.73
CA GLU A 43 -3.21 -10.75 15.15
C GLU A 43 -2.62 -11.49 13.95
N ILE A 44 -3.43 -11.75 12.92
CA ILE A 44 -2.96 -12.36 11.67
C ILE A 44 -2.00 -11.42 10.92
N GLY A 45 -2.32 -10.11 10.88
CA GLY A 45 -1.46 -9.09 10.27
C GLY A 45 -0.07 -9.03 10.90
N ARG A 46 0.03 -9.18 12.23
CA ARG A 46 1.30 -9.22 12.98
C ARG A 46 2.13 -10.44 12.62
N GLU A 47 1.52 -11.62 12.53
CA GLU A 47 2.23 -12.82 12.10
C GLU A 47 2.76 -12.67 10.67
N ASN A 48 1.97 -12.07 9.77
CA ASN A 48 2.38 -11.79 8.40
C ASN A 48 3.56 -10.80 8.35
N ALA A 49 3.47 -9.70 9.13
CA ALA A 49 4.51 -8.68 9.22
C ALA A 49 5.82 -9.21 9.79
N LYS A 50 5.78 -10.08 10.82
CA LYS A 50 6.99 -10.74 11.35
C LYS A 50 7.72 -11.51 10.24
N TRP A 51 6.97 -12.24 9.42
CA TRP A 51 7.55 -12.98 8.31
C TRP A 51 8.13 -12.05 7.24
N PHE A 52 7.44 -10.96 6.91
CA PHE A 52 7.96 -9.95 5.98
C PHE A 52 9.27 -9.34 6.47
N ILE A 53 9.32 -8.86 7.71
CA ILE A 53 10.54 -8.30 8.31
C ILE A 53 11.68 -9.32 8.24
N ALA A 54 11.43 -10.58 8.62
CA ALA A 54 12.44 -11.62 8.57
C ALA A 54 12.97 -11.87 7.14
N ASN A 55 12.09 -11.84 6.14
CA ASN A 55 12.48 -11.96 4.73
C ASN A 55 13.35 -10.77 4.29
N ILE A 56 12.95 -9.54 4.61
CA ILE A 56 13.74 -8.35 4.29
C ILE A 56 15.09 -8.36 5.00
N HIS A 57 15.15 -8.77 6.27
CA HIS A 57 16.42 -8.94 6.99
C HIS A 57 17.34 -9.95 6.29
N SER A 58 16.80 -11.06 5.78
CA SER A 58 17.59 -12.02 5.01
C SER A 58 18.06 -11.48 3.65
N ILE A 59 17.28 -10.59 3.01
CA ILE A 59 17.75 -9.83 1.84
C ILE A 59 18.92 -8.92 2.24
N GLN A 60 18.78 -8.15 3.32
CA GLN A 60 19.81 -7.24 3.82
C GLN A 60 21.11 -8.00 4.13
N GLU A 61 21.04 -9.11 4.88
CA GLU A 61 22.19 -9.99 5.15
C GLU A 61 22.90 -10.41 3.86
N LYS A 62 22.13 -10.90 2.88
CA LYS A 62 22.68 -11.41 1.62
C LYS A 62 23.32 -10.32 0.76
N LEU A 63 22.86 -9.09 0.89
CA LEU A 63 23.40 -7.91 0.21
C LEU A 63 24.51 -7.20 1.02
N GLY A 64 24.83 -7.67 2.23
CA GLY A 64 25.86 -7.07 3.10
C GLY A 64 25.40 -5.83 3.87
N TYR A 65 24.09 -5.63 4.02
CA TYR A 65 23.49 -4.53 4.77
C TYR A 65 23.15 -4.93 6.21
N GLU A 66 23.08 -3.95 7.11
CA GLU A 66 22.54 -4.16 8.45
C GLU A 66 21.03 -4.39 8.42
N LYS A 67 20.53 -5.19 9.36
CA LYS A 67 19.11 -5.50 9.51
C LYS A 67 18.32 -4.33 10.07
N LYS A 68 17.84 -3.45 9.19
CA LYS A 68 17.07 -2.24 9.55
C LYS A 68 15.59 -2.31 9.22
N ALA A 69 15.05 -3.47 8.84
CA ALA A 69 13.64 -3.56 8.50
C ALA A 69 12.75 -3.42 9.74
N ILE A 70 11.79 -2.49 9.67
CA ILE A 70 10.82 -2.16 10.72
C ILE A 70 9.43 -2.04 10.09
N VAL A 71 8.41 -2.52 10.81
CA VAL A 71 7.00 -2.30 10.47
C VAL A 71 6.33 -1.58 11.62
N VAL A 72 5.55 -0.54 11.30
CA VAL A 72 4.68 0.17 12.23
C VAL A 72 3.26 0.07 11.70
N GLY A 73 2.45 -0.76 12.37
CA GLY A 73 1.03 -0.91 12.10
C GLY A 73 0.24 0.32 12.54
N ALA A 74 -0.58 0.84 11.64
CA ALA A 74 -1.54 1.91 11.92
C ALA A 74 -2.79 1.37 12.65
N PRO A 75 -3.76 2.21 13.05
CA PRO A 75 -5.02 1.73 13.62
C PRO A 75 -5.78 0.73 12.73
N GLY A 76 -5.61 0.82 11.40
CA GLY A 76 -6.17 -0.13 10.43
C GLY A 76 -5.28 -1.34 10.12
N PHE A 77 -4.27 -1.65 10.95
CA PHE A 77 -3.32 -2.72 10.70
C PHE A 77 -3.99 -4.10 10.63
N THR A 78 -3.81 -4.78 9.52
CA THR A 78 -4.48 -6.04 9.19
C THR A 78 -3.62 -6.87 8.21
N PHE A 79 -4.18 -7.93 7.67
CA PHE A 79 -3.54 -8.79 6.68
C PHE A 79 -4.03 -8.51 5.26
N GLN A 80 -3.21 -8.89 4.27
CA GLN A 80 -3.57 -8.77 2.86
C GLN A 80 -4.65 -9.77 2.46
N THR A 81 -5.72 -9.30 1.80
CA THR A 81 -6.73 -10.17 1.19
C THR A 81 -6.26 -10.74 -0.16
N SER A 82 -5.25 -10.13 -0.78
CA SER A 82 -4.56 -10.70 -1.94
C SER A 82 -3.74 -11.92 -1.50
N SER A 83 -4.08 -13.09 -2.04
CA SER A 83 -3.37 -14.34 -1.76
C SER A 83 -1.87 -14.25 -2.07
N ASP A 84 -1.51 -13.54 -3.14
CA ASP A 84 -0.10 -13.36 -3.53
C ASP A 84 0.66 -12.46 -2.56
N LYS A 85 0.06 -11.35 -2.10
CA LYS A 85 0.70 -10.46 -1.12
C LYS A 85 0.77 -11.10 0.27
N PHE A 86 -0.29 -11.78 0.68
CA PHE A 86 -0.35 -12.54 1.94
C PHE A 86 0.73 -13.63 1.99
N ARG A 87 0.88 -14.40 0.91
CA ARG A 87 1.96 -15.39 0.73
C ARG A 87 3.35 -14.79 0.59
N ARG A 88 3.52 -13.47 0.68
CA ARG A 88 4.83 -12.80 0.75
C ARG A 88 5.07 -12.11 2.09
N GLY A 89 4.13 -12.23 3.02
CA GLY A 89 4.21 -11.60 4.34
C GLY A 89 3.81 -10.13 4.35
N ILE A 90 3.43 -9.55 3.20
CA ILE A 90 3.28 -8.11 3.08
C ILE A 90 2.14 -7.65 4.01
N PRO A 91 2.39 -6.77 4.99
CA PRO A 91 1.33 -6.26 5.84
C PRO A 91 0.38 -5.31 5.10
N GLU A 92 -0.84 -5.12 5.62
CA GLU A 92 -1.82 -4.12 5.16
C GLU A 92 -2.14 -3.19 6.33
N GLY A 93 -2.33 -1.89 6.09
CA GLY A 93 -2.56 -0.91 7.15
C GLY A 93 -1.30 -0.58 7.95
N ALA A 94 -0.14 -0.54 7.29
CA ALA A 94 1.14 -0.31 7.94
C ALA A 94 2.10 0.52 7.10
N ARG A 95 3.00 1.22 7.80
CA ARG A 95 4.22 1.81 7.26
C ARG A 95 5.38 0.87 7.53
N PHE A 96 6.26 0.70 6.57
CA PHE A 96 7.46 -0.10 6.79
C PHE A 96 8.67 0.50 6.09
N THR A 97 9.80 0.39 6.79
CA THR A 97 11.11 0.86 6.36
C THR A 97 12.07 -0.31 6.32
N TRP A 98 13.08 -0.25 5.46
CA TRP A 98 14.15 -1.26 5.40
C TRP A 98 15.54 -0.64 5.25
N GLY A 99 15.69 0.60 5.68
CA GLY A 99 16.91 1.36 5.55
C GLY A 99 16.65 2.83 5.84
N ASP A 100 17.67 3.64 5.63
CA ASP A 100 17.69 5.09 5.85
C ASP A 100 17.80 5.85 4.51
N ASN A 101 17.18 5.29 3.47
CA ASN A 101 17.29 5.70 2.07
C ASN A 101 18.71 5.63 1.46
N THR A 102 19.67 5.02 2.16
CA THR A 102 21.01 4.74 1.63
C THR A 102 21.15 3.35 1.03
N TYR A 103 20.26 2.42 1.36
CA TYR A 103 20.34 1.04 0.85
C TYR A 103 19.84 1.00 -0.57
N ASP A 104 20.69 0.55 -1.49
CA ASP A 104 20.46 0.66 -2.93
C ASP A 104 19.51 -0.40 -3.50
N PHE A 105 18.51 -0.85 -2.72
CA PHE A 105 17.58 -1.87 -3.16
C PHE A 105 16.12 -1.60 -2.75
N ILE A 106 15.21 -2.11 -3.58
CA ILE A 106 13.77 -2.16 -3.33
C ILE A 106 13.30 -3.62 -3.43
N PRO A 107 12.59 -4.16 -2.42
CA PRO A 107 11.94 -5.46 -2.52
C PRO A 107 10.89 -5.42 -3.64
N ALA A 108 11.06 -6.25 -4.67
CA ALA A 108 10.20 -6.20 -5.84
C ALA A 108 8.79 -6.76 -5.58
N GLY A 109 8.56 -7.35 -4.40
CA GLY A 109 7.31 -7.97 -4.03
C GLY A 109 6.22 -7.02 -3.54
N LEU A 110 6.54 -5.75 -3.24
CA LEU A 110 5.61 -4.82 -2.59
C LEU A 110 4.34 -4.54 -3.42
N ASP A 111 4.45 -4.58 -4.75
CA ASP A 111 3.34 -4.37 -5.69
C ASP A 111 2.49 -3.13 -5.35
N ILE A 112 3.15 -1.98 -5.41
CA ILE A 112 2.57 -0.65 -5.16
C ILE A 112 1.66 -0.25 -6.32
N ASP A 113 0.43 0.15 -6.00
CA ASP A 113 -0.61 0.50 -6.98
C ASP A 113 -1.05 1.97 -6.96
N PHE A 114 -0.51 2.77 -6.04
CA PHE A 114 -0.84 4.19 -5.88
C PHE A 114 -2.33 4.42 -5.65
N CYS A 115 -2.99 3.44 -5.03
CA CYS A 115 -4.34 3.62 -4.54
C CYS A 115 -4.37 4.71 -3.47
N GLY A 116 -5.49 5.41 -3.37
CA GLY A 116 -5.62 6.53 -2.46
C GLY A 116 -7.00 7.14 -2.45
N MET A 117 -7.25 7.92 -1.41
CA MET A 117 -8.52 8.56 -1.14
C MET A 117 -8.37 10.08 -1.22
N LEU A 118 -9.36 10.70 -1.85
CA LEU A 118 -9.62 12.13 -1.77
C LEU A 118 -10.93 12.32 -0.99
N VAL A 119 -10.91 13.22 -0.03
CA VAL A 119 -12.09 13.69 0.71
C VAL A 119 -12.25 15.18 0.42
N GLY A 120 -13.44 15.60 0.05
CA GLY A 120 -13.76 17.02 -0.14
C GLY A 120 -15.20 17.34 0.24
N THR A 121 -15.48 18.61 0.48
CA THR A 121 -16.83 19.10 0.72
C THR A 121 -17.65 19.02 -0.55
N VAL A 122 -18.96 18.98 -0.42
CA VAL A 122 -19.85 19.02 -1.58
C VAL A 122 -21.01 19.95 -1.30
N GLU A 123 -21.56 20.52 -2.36
CA GLU A 123 -22.70 21.43 -2.31
C GLU A 123 -23.97 20.76 -1.75
N ASP A 124 -24.85 21.58 -1.18
CA ASP A 124 -26.02 21.09 -0.44
C ASP A 124 -27.17 20.60 -1.34
N ASP A 125 -27.20 21.01 -2.61
CA ASP A 125 -28.27 20.76 -3.58
C ASP A 125 -27.94 19.66 -4.59
N LEU A 126 -27.06 18.72 -4.23
CA LEU A 126 -26.71 17.57 -5.06
C LEU A 126 -27.90 16.63 -5.30
N SER A 127 -28.29 16.51 -6.56
CA SER A 127 -29.23 15.48 -7.02
C SER A 127 -28.52 14.32 -7.69
N LEU A 128 -29.06 13.12 -7.56
CA LEU A 128 -28.55 11.93 -8.24
C LEU A 128 -28.51 12.12 -9.77
N GLU A 129 -29.53 12.79 -10.33
CA GLU A 129 -29.60 13.08 -11.76
C GLU A 129 -28.44 13.97 -12.23
N ARG A 130 -28.10 15.02 -11.47
CA ARG A 130 -26.95 15.89 -11.76
C ARG A 130 -25.64 15.10 -11.76
N ILE A 131 -25.43 14.26 -10.73
CA ILE A 131 -24.24 13.39 -10.65
C ILE A 131 -24.16 12.45 -11.85
N LEU A 132 -25.28 11.78 -12.20
CA LEU A 132 -25.30 10.84 -13.33
C LEU A 132 -25.01 11.52 -14.66
N ASN A 133 -25.54 12.73 -14.88
CA ASN A 133 -25.26 13.51 -16.09
C ASN A 133 -23.79 13.92 -16.17
N ILE A 134 -23.20 14.39 -15.06
CA ILE A 134 -21.77 14.72 -15.00
C ILE A 134 -20.90 13.49 -15.27
N LEU A 135 -21.21 12.35 -14.64
CA LEU A 135 -20.48 11.09 -14.87
C LEU A 135 -20.61 10.60 -16.32
N TYR A 136 -21.75 10.84 -16.96
CA TYR A 136 -21.96 10.55 -18.37
C TYR A 136 -21.08 11.44 -19.26
N ASP A 137 -21.05 12.75 -19.00
CA ASP A 137 -20.22 13.70 -19.77
C ASP A 137 -18.72 13.44 -19.57
N LEU A 138 -18.31 13.12 -18.35
CA LEU A 138 -16.94 12.71 -18.02
C LEU A 138 -16.47 11.52 -18.86
N ARG A 139 -17.36 10.57 -19.13
CA ARG A 139 -17.06 9.40 -19.96
C ARG A 139 -16.66 9.81 -21.37
N GLU A 140 -17.26 10.85 -21.92
CA GLU A 140 -17.02 11.31 -23.30
C GLU A 140 -15.82 12.27 -23.39
N LYS A 141 -15.57 13.11 -22.38
CA LYS A 141 -14.48 14.10 -22.37
C LYS A 141 -13.10 13.49 -22.11
N LYS A 142 -12.09 13.78 -22.94
CA LYS A 142 -10.70 13.32 -22.68
C LYS A 142 -10.03 14.18 -21.62
N TYR A 143 -9.44 13.54 -20.62
CA TYR A 143 -8.63 14.18 -19.59
C TYR A 143 -7.21 13.64 -19.66
N GLU A 144 -6.23 14.53 -19.54
CA GLU A 144 -4.82 14.17 -19.62
C GLU A 144 -4.01 14.81 -18.50
N ILE A 145 -3.00 14.07 -18.03
CA ILE A 145 -1.95 14.57 -17.15
C ILE A 145 -0.62 14.30 -17.85
N ASP A 146 0.12 15.35 -18.17
CA ASP A 146 1.41 15.28 -18.87
C ASP A 146 1.32 14.45 -20.17
N ASN A 147 0.30 14.72 -20.99
CA ASN A 147 -0.04 14.01 -22.24
C ASN A 147 -0.35 12.52 -22.06
N LYS A 148 -0.77 12.09 -20.86
CA LYS A 148 -1.26 10.74 -20.60
C LYS A 148 -2.72 10.80 -20.23
N GLU A 149 -3.53 10.12 -21.04
CA GLU A 149 -4.96 9.98 -20.80
C GLU A 149 -5.23 9.30 -19.44
N ILE A 150 -6.19 9.88 -18.71
CA ILE A 150 -6.75 9.33 -17.49
C ILE A 150 -7.70 8.18 -17.89
N GLU A 151 -7.45 6.96 -17.39
CA GLU A 151 -8.40 5.86 -17.64
C GLU A 151 -9.75 6.20 -16.99
N LYS A 152 -10.88 5.74 -17.54
CA LYS A 152 -12.21 6.08 -17.01
C LYS A 152 -12.98 4.87 -16.47
N SER A 153 -12.35 3.69 -16.47
CA SER A 153 -12.90 2.46 -15.92
C SER A 153 -13.00 2.46 -14.38
N TYR A 154 -12.77 3.59 -13.71
CA TYR A 154 -12.63 3.67 -12.26
C TYR A 154 -13.95 3.63 -11.48
N PHE A 155 -15.10 3.85 -12.12
CA PHE A 155 -16.43 3.69 -11.51
C PHE A 155 -17.05 2.29 -11.72
N TRP A 156 -16.24 1.33 -12.18
CA TRP A 156 -16.70 -0.06 -12.31
C TRP A 156 -16.77 -0.74 -10.94
N PRO A 157 -17.64 -1.76 -10.75
CA PRO A 157 -17.74 -2.49 -9.50
C PRO A 157 -16.37 -2.99 -9.01
N GLY A 158 -16.01 -2.64 -7.78
CA GLY A 158 -14.72 -2.99 -7.18
C GLY A 158 -14.45 -2.22 -5.89
N SER A 159 -13.17 -2.20 -5.49
CA SER A 159 -12.72 -1.45 -4.30
C SER A 159 -12.57 0.06 -4.55
N HIS A 160 -12.57 0.51 -5.80
CA HIS A 160 -12.61 1.94 -6.14
C HIS A 160 -14.05 2.43 -6.18
N PHE A 161 -14.31 3.63 -5.64
CA PHE A 161 -15.66 4.14 -5.50
C PHE A 161 -15.68 5.67 -5.41
N LEU A 162 -16.86 6.22 -5.68
CA LEU A 162 -17.25 7.56 -5.26
C LEU A 162 -18.47 7.41 -4.35
N LYS A 163 -18.40 8.00 -3.15
CA LYS A 163 -19.49 8.00 -2.18
C LYS A 163 -19.69 9.40 -1.63
N VAL A 164 -20.95 9.79 -1.49
CA VAL A 164 -21.36 11.04 -0.84
C VAL A 164 -21.95 10.68 0.51
N TYR A 165 -21.59 11.45 1.53
CA TYR A 165 -22.01 11.24 2.92
C TYR A 165 -22.56 12.54 3.49
N GLU A 166 -23.67 12.43 4.22
CA GLU A 166 -24.10 13.44 5.17
C GLU A 166 -23.30 13.24 6.47
N VAL A 167 -22.64 14.30 6.93
CA VAL A 167 -21.86 14.28 8.17
C VAL A 167 -22.77 14.63 9.33
N LYS A 168 -22.88 13.72 10.30
CA LYS A 168 -23.57 14.01 11.56
C LYS A 168 -22.71 14.96 12.38
N ASN A 169 -23.23 16.16 12.60
CA ASN A 169 -22.55 17.19 13.37
C ASN A 169 -22.30 16.69 14.80
N TYR A 170 -21.03 16.61 15.20
CA TYR A 170 -20.67 16.40 16.59
C TYR A 170 -20.54 17.78 17.22
N LYS A 171 -21.23 18.04 18.34
CA LYS A 171 -21.44 19.40 18.88
C LYS A 171 -20.17 20.22 19.11
N ASP A 172 -19.01 19.56 19.18
CA ASP A 172 -17.72 20.16 19.48
C ASP A 172 -16.81 20.34 18.24
N LEU A 173 -17.26 19.94 17.05
CA LEU A 173 -16.48 20.03 15.80
C LEU A 173 -17.28 20.75 14.71
N ASP A 174 -16.69 21.79 14.13
CA ASP A 174 -17.24 22.48 12.95
C ASP A 174 -16.94 21.66 11.69
N LEU A 175 -17.81 20.68 11.40
CA LEU A 175 -17.65 19.77 10.27
C LEU A 175 -18.54 20.17 9.10
N PRO A 176 -18.08 19.99 7.85
CA PRO A 176 -18.92 20.24 6.68
C PRO A 176 -20.13 19.31 6.69
N LYS A 177 -21.29 19.82 6.28
CA LYS A 177 -22.56 19.08 6.28
C LYS A 177 -22.50 17.86 5.36
N ASN A 178 -21.89 18.00 4.19
CA ASN A 178 -21.78 16.93 3.20
C ASN A 178 -20.32 16.79 2.74
N VAL A 179 -19.88 15.55 2.55
CA VAL A 179 -18.57 15.23 1.98
C VAL A 179 -18.66 14.14 0.93
N ALA A 180 -17.78 14.20 -0.06
CA ALA A 180 -17.54 13.10 -0.99
C ALA A 180 -16.19 12.45 -0.72
N VAL A 181 -16.17 11.12 -0.85
CA VAL A 181 -14.97 10.30 -0.77
C VAL A 181 -14.76 9.65 -2.13
N LEU A 182 -13.67 10.01 -2.80
CA LEU A 182 -13.24 9.47 -4.07
C LEU A 182 -12.02 8.56 -3.85
N HIS A 183 -12.19 7.27 -4.08
CA HIS A 183 -11.16 6.25 -3.93
C HIS A 183 -10.76 5.68 -5.29
N THR A 184 -9.51 5.91 -5.72
CA THR A 184 -9.00 5.41 -7.01
C THR A 184 -7.50 5.07 -6.96
N SER A 185 -7.03 4.31 -7.95
CA SER A 185 -5.61 3.96 -8.17
C SER A 185 -5.17 4.24 -9.61
N SER A 186 -3.92 3.92 -9.97
CA SER A 186 -3.42 4.12 -11.34
C SER A 186 -2.90 2.82 -11.96
N ASN A 187 -3.78 2.08 -12.64
CA ASN A 187 -3.45 0.78 -13.23
C ASN A 187 -2.34 0.89 -14.30
N LYS A 188 -2.42 1.90 -15.18
CA LYS A 188 -1.38 2.15 -16.19
C LYS A 188 0.01 2.30 -15.57
N MET A 189 0.12 3.12 -14.52
CA MET A 189 1.40 3.33 -13.83
C MET A 189 1.86 2.08 -13.09
N ARG A 190 0.96 1.41 -12.39
CA ARG A 190 1.24 0.12 -11.74
C ARG A 190 1.77 -0.92 -12.74
N ASN A 191 1.15 -1.03 -13.90
CA ASN A 191 1.54 -2.01 -14.92
C ASN A 191 2.94 -1.70 -15.49
N GLN A 192 3.25 -0.43 -15.74
CA GLN A 192 4.61 -0.02 -16.14
C GLN A 192 5.67 -0.42 -15.10
N LEU A 193 5.37 -0.26 -13.81
CA LEU A 193 6.26 -0.70 -12.73
C LEU A 193 6.37 -2.23 -12.65
N LYS A 194 5.28 -2.96 -12.88
CA LYS A 194 5.30 -4.44 -12.94
C LYS A 194 6.19 -4.93 -14.09
N ASP A 195 6.11 -4.29 -15.25
CA ASP A 195 6.95 -4.62 -16.40
C ASP A 195 8.43 -4.37 -16.08
N LEU A 196 8.77 -3.21 -15.49
CA LEU A 196 10.13 -2.92 -15.03
C LEU A 196 10.63 -3.97 -14.03
N VAL A 197 9.82 -4.33 -13.03
CA VAL A 197 10.15 -5.38 -12.06
C VAL A 197 10.39 -6.72 -12.75
N ARG A 198 9.52 -7.11 -13.68
CA ARG A 198 9.64 -8.39 -14.41
C ARG A 198 10.94 -8.47 -15.21
N GLU A 199 11.32 -7.35 -15.84
CA GLU A 199 12.48 -7.27 -16.72
C GLU A 199 13.81 -7.12 -15.96
N ARG A 200 13.81 -6.37 -14.85
CA ARG A 200 15.04 -5.85 -14.26
C ARG A 200 15.29 -6.28 -12.81
N ALA A 201 14.33 -6.92 -12.14
CA ALA A 201 14.55 -7.40 -10.79
C ALA A 201 15.43 -8.65 -10.78
N GLU A 202 16.47 -8.60 -9.95
CA GLU A 202 17.40 -9.70 -9.73
C GLU A 202 16.77 -10.72 -8.79
N LYS A 203 16.95 -12.01 -9.10
CA LYS A 203 16.59 -13.08 -8.16
C LYS A 203 17.68 -13.21 -7.11
N ILE A 204 17.28 -13.26 -5.85
CA ILE A 204 18.17 -13.45 -4.71
C ILE A 204 17.66 -14.64 -3.88
N GLU A 205 18.57 -15.57 -3.60
CA GLU A 205 18.30 -16.69 -2.71
C GLU A 205 18.51 -16.25 -1.27
N THR A 206 17.45 -16.36 -0.48
CA THR A 206 17.43 -16.04 0.94
C THR A 206 17.16 -17.30 1.76
N SER A 207 17.31 -17.20 3.08
CA SER A 207 16.89 -18.24 3.99
C SER A 207 15.39 -18.56 3.89
N PHE A 208 14.58 -17.65 3.35
CA PHE A 208 13.14 -17.84 3.13
C PHE A 208 12.79 -18.17 1.68
N GLY A 209 13.77 -18.64 0.89
CA GLY A 209 13.61 -19.00 -0.51
C GLY A 209 13.98 -17.87 -1.47
N ILE A 210 13.59 -18.03 -2.73
CA ILE A 210 13.93 -17.07 -3.80
C ILE A 210 12.99 -15.88 -3.75
N THR A 211 13.56 -14.69 -3.62
CA THR A 211 12.84 -13.41 -3.76
C THR A 211 13.46 -12.58 -4.89
N ARG A 212 12.85 -11.43 -5.19
CA ARG A 212 13.30 -10.51 -6.24
C ARG A 212 13.55 -9.13 -5.65
N VAL A 213 14.62 -8.49 -6.10
CA VAL A 213 15.01 -7.13 -5.69
C VAL A 213 15.38 -6.30 -6.90
N LEU A 214 15.01 -5.03 -6.89
CA LEU A 214 15.60 -4.03 -7.77
C LEU A 214 16.82 -3.43 -7.08
N ARG A 215 17.92 -3.22 -7.80
CA ARG A 215 19.18 -2.71 -7.22
C ARG A 215 19.77 -1.54 -7.99
N GLY A 216 20.59 -0.75 -7.30
CA GLY A 216 21.38 0.34 -7.86
C GLY A 216 20.55 1.26 -8.74
N LYS A 217 20.94 1.39 -10.02
CA LYS A 217 20.23 2.23 -11.00
C LYS A 217 18.76 1.83 -11.20
N ASN A 218 18.44 0.55 -11.14
CA ASN A 218 17.07 0.06 -11.36
C ASN A 218 16.16 0.41 -10.18
N ALA A 219 16.69 0.37 -8.94
CA ALA A 219 15.97 0.80 -7.75
C ALA A 219 15.67 2.31 -7.79
N LYS A 220 16.65 3.14 -8.17
CA LYS A 220 16.48 4.59 -8.31
C LYS A 220 15.52 4.97 -9.45
N GLU A 221 15.56 4.27 -10.57
CA GLU A 221 14.60 4.47 -11.66
C GLU A 221 13.18 4.10 -11.23
N TYR A 222 13.00 2.97 -10.54
CA TYR A 222 11.72 2.57 -9.99
C TYR A 222 11.19 3.59 -8.98
N GLU A 223 12.02 4.08 -8.06
CA GLU A 223 11.66 5.13 -7.11
C GLU A 223 11.19 6.40 -7.83
N LYS A 224 11.90 6.83 -8.88
CA LYS A 224 11.51 7.99 -9.69
C LYS A 224 10.15 7.78 -10.38
N LEU A 225 9.91 6.59 -10.93
CA LEU A 225 8.63 6.25 -11.54
C LEU A 225 7.50 6.18 -10.50
N CYS A 226 7.77 5.67 -9.30
CA CYS A 226 6.81 5.71 -8.19
C CYS A 226 6.46 7.14 -7.77
N LYS A 227 7.44 8.03 -7.65
CA LYS A 227 7.20 9.46 -7.33
C LYS A 227 6.28 10.10 -8.36
N TYR A 228 6.55 9.85 -9.65
CA TYR A 228 5.69 10.31 -10.73
C TYR A 228 4.28 9.70 -10.65
N ALA A 229 4.17 8.39 -10.43
CA ALA A 229 2.88 7.71 -10.32
C ALA A 229 2.06 8.18 -9.11
N SER A 230 2.73 8.48 -8.00
CA SER A 230 2.12 9.02 -6.78
C SER A 230 1.50 10.39 -7.04
N ASP A 231 2.24 11.30 -7.69
CA ASP A 231 1.74 12.62 -8.11
C ASP A 231 0.60 12.50 -9.12
N PHE A 232 0.78 11.68 -10.16
CA PHE A 232 -0.25 11.41 -11.15
C PHE A 232 -1.55 10.93 -10.52
N SER A 233 -1.51 9.97 -9.58
CA SER A 233 -2.70 9.47 -8.89
C SER A 233 -3.43 10.55 -8.08
N LYS A 234 -2.68 11.45 -7.43
CA LYS A 234 -3.26 12.58 -6.67
C LYS A 234 -3.92 13.59 -7.60
N ARG A 235 -3.19 14.05 -8.63
CA ARG A 235 -3.71 14.99 -9.66
C ARG A 235 -4.93 14.43 -10.36
N LYS A 236 -4.92 13.12 -10.65
CA LYS A 236 -6.06 12.42 -11.23
C LYS A 236 -7.30 12.49 -10.33
N ARG A 237 -7.18 12.18 -9.04
CA ARG A 237 -8.30 12.31 -8.10
C ARG A 237 -8.80 13.74 -7.99
N GLN A 238 -7.89 14.70 -7.97
CA GLN A 238 -8.23 16.12 -7.92
C GLN A 238 -9.06 16.56 -9.14
N ILE A 239 -8.56 16.29 -10.36
CA ILE A 239 -9.29 16.61 -11.60
C ILE A 239 -10.67 15.95 -11.60
N LEU A 240 -10.75 14.67 -11.27
CA LEU A 240 -12.04 13.96 -11.22
C LEU A 240 -12.99 14.54 -10.16
N PHE A 241 -12.47 15.01 -9.04
CA PHE A 241 -13.30 15.62 -8.00
C PHE A 241 -13.82 16.99 -8.42
N GLU A 242 -12.94 17.86 -8.94
CA GLU A 242 -13.26 19.22 -9.38
C GLU A 242 -14.22 19.23 -10.58
N GLU A 243 -14.23 18.18 -11.40
CA GLU A 243 -15.21 18.03 -12.47
C GLU A 243 -16.58 17.55 -11.99
N ILE A 244 -16.66 16.91 -10.81
CA ILE A 244 -17.90 16.35 -10.26
C ILE A 244 -18.58 17.30 -9.27
N PHE A 245 -17.80 18.01 -8.46
CA PHE A 245 -18.28 18.79 -7.33
C PHE A 245 -17.72 20.21 -7.34
N GLU A 246 -18.46 21.15 -6.76
CA GLU A 246 -18.07 22.55 -6.63
C GLU A 246 -17.52 22.85 -5.21
N GLY A 247 -16.97 21.83 -4.56
CA GLY A 247 -16.49 21.91 -3.17
C GLY A 247 -14.97 22.00 -3.01
N GLU A 248 -14.55 22.11 -1.76
CA GLU A 248 -13.14 22.22 -1.36
C GLU A 248 -12.56 20.85 -1.02
N ILE A 249 -11.33 20.61 -1.47
CA ILE A 249 -10.61 19.38 -1.13
C ILE A 249 -10.07 19.49 0.30
N ILE A 250 -10.50 18.59 1.18
CA ILE A 250 -10.05 18.48 2.57
C ILE A 250 -8.75 17.68 2.65
N ALA A 251 -8.68 16.57 1.91
CA ALA A 251 -7.54 15.66 1.94
C ALA A 251 -7.39 14.89 0.62
N ASN A 252 -6.16 14.62 0.19
CA ASN A 252 -5.88 13.81 -1.00
C ASN A 252 -4.57 13.03 -0.82
N HIS A 253 -4.68 11.78 -0.38
CA HIS A 253 -3.53 10.95 0.00
C HIS A 253 -3.56 9.60 -0.70
N ASN A 254 -2.38 9.14 -1.11
CA ASN A 254 -2.16 7.73 -1.44
C ASN A 254 -2.01 6.96 -0.13
N HIS A 255 -2.68 5.82 -0.02
CA HIS A 255 -2.52 4.90 1.10
C HIS A 255 -1.66 3.67 0.76
N CYS A 256 -1.31 3.50 -0.53
CA CYS A 256 -0.39 2.49 -1.03
C CYS A 256 0.66 3.21 -1.87
N ASP A 257 1.86 3.41 -1.34
CA ASP A 257 2.83 4.31 -1.95
C ASP A 257 4.27 3.96 -1.54
N LEU A 258 5.23 4.30 -2.40
CA LEU A 258 6.66 4.26 -2.08
C LEU A 258 7.09 5.66 -1.65
N LYS A 259 7.35 5.85 -0.35
CA LYS A 259 7.69 7.16 0.22
C LYS A 259 9.16 7.53 0.01
N GLY A 260 10.02 6.53 -0.18
CA GLY A 260 11.42 6.69 -0.49
C GLY A 260 12.04 5.38 -0.96
N LEU A 261 13.35 5.41 -1.25
CA LEU A 261 14.09 4.22 -1.69
C LEU A 261 13.97 3.05 -0.72
N ASN A 262 13.83 3.32 0.59
CA ASN A 262 13.73 2.27 1.61
C ASN A 262 12.47 2.34 2.47
N GLU A 263 11.39 2.93 1.95
CA GLU A 263 10.18 3.16 2.72
C GLU A 263 8.91 3.09 1.88
N ALA A 264 7.91 2.36 2.38
CA ALA A 264 6.59 2.30 1.76
C ALA A 264 5.46 2.29 2.81
N ILE A 265 4.28 2.66 2.34
CA ILE A 265 3.02 2.50 3.06
C ILE A 265 2.09 1.60 2.26
N ILE A 266 1.32 0.76 2.93
CA ILE A 266 0.28 -0.03 2.31
C ILE A 266 -0.96 0.00 3.22
N GLY A 267 -2.10 0.42 2.68
CA GLY A 267 -3.42 0.44 3.33
C GLY A 267 -3.72 1.66 4.20
N CYS A 268 -2.80 2.01 5.11
CA CYS A 268 -2.98 3.11 6.06
C CYS A 268 -1.61 3.71 6.42
N ASP A 269 -1.57 5.02 6.62
CA ASP A 269 -0.36 5.75 7.02
C ASP A 269 -0.44 6.12 8.51
N VAL A 270 0.71 6.13 9.17
CA VAL A 270 0.87 6.60 10.55
C VAL A 270 1.55 7.96 10.43
N VAL A 271 0.75 9.03 10.50
CA VAL A 271 1.22 10.42 10.47
C VAL A 271 1.65 10.86 11.85
#